data_AF-A0A537NSP6-F1
#
_entry.id   AF-A0A537NSP6-F1
#
_cell.length_a   1.000
_cell.length_b   1.000
_cell.length_c   1.000
_cell.angle_alpha   90.00
_cell.angle_beta   90.00
_cell.angle_gamma   90.00
#
_symmetry.space_group_name_H-M   'P 1'
#
loop_
_entity.id
_entity.type
_entity.pdbx_description
1 polymer ?
#
loop_
_entity_poly.entity_id
_entity_poly.type
_entity_poly.pdbx_seq_one_letter_code
_entity_poly.pdbx_strand_id
1 'polypeptide(L)' 'MKHNHTIHQHQCHFGWSNANKPVVKLAPGESIEFHPVDSSGGQITATSTIAELAHLDFARVNPVAGP' A
#
# COMPACT_ATOMS: atom_id res chain seq x y z
N MET A 1 20.21 -1.77 -5.94
CA MET A 1 20.12 -2.98 -6.79
C MET A 1 19.25 -2.63 -7.98
N LYS A 2 19.35 -3.30 -9.13
CA LYS A 2 18.49 -3.00 -10.28
C LYS A 2 17.20 -3.81 -10.14
N HIS A 3 16.06 -3.14 -10.07
CA HIS A 3 14.74 -3.75 -10.04
C HIS A 3 14.05 -3.49 -11.39
N ASN A 4 13.43 -4.50 -11.97
CA ASN A 4 12.66 -4.35 -13.22
C ASN A 4 11.15 -4.24 -12.95
N HIS A 5 10.74 -4.35 -11.69
CA HIS A 5 9.35 -4.34 -11.25
C HIS A 5 9.20 -3.38 -10.08
N THR A 6 8.10 -2.64 -10.07
CA THR A 6 7.72 -1.75 -8.97
C THR A 6 6.23 -1.92 -8.68
N ILE A 7 5.85 -1.84 -7.40
CA ILE A 7 4.45 -1.73 -6.96
C ILE A 7 4.30 -0.42 -6.19
N HIS A 8 3.29 0.38 -6.55
CA HIS A 8 3.06 1.71 -6.00
C HIS A 8 1.74 1.80 -5.24
N GLN A 9 1.53 2.90 -4.51
CA GLN A 9 0.34 3.18 -3.70
C GLN A 9 -1.03 2.92 -4.38
N HIS A 10 -1.14 3.08 -5.70
CA HIS A 10 -2.40 2.86 -6.44
C HIS A 10 -2.68 1.38 -6.74
N GLN A 11 -1.72 0.50 -6.45
CA GLN A 11 -1.80 -0.96 -6.58
C GLN A 11 -1.98 -1.60 -5.20
N CYS A 12 -2.56 -0.87 -4.25
CA CYS A 12 -2.88 -1.38 -2.92
C CYS A 12 -4.34 -1.85 -2.84
N HIS A 13 -4.61 -2.74 -1.90
CA HIS A 13 -5.95 -3.22 -1.56
C HIS A 13 -6.21 -3.17 -0.05
N PHE A 14 -7.47 -3.37 0.35
CA PHE A 14 -7.89 -3.48 1.73
C PHE A 14 -8.50 -4.86 1.98
N GLY A 15 -7.99 -5.56 2.99
CA GLY A 15 -8.46 -6.89 3.38
C GLY A 15 -7.93 -8.03 2.50
N TRP A 16 -7.76 -9.20 3.11
CA TRP A 16 -7.24 -10.38 2.42
C TRP A 16 -8.37 -11.14 1.73
N SER A 17 -8.23 -11.33 0.41
CA SER A 17 -9.18 -12.09 -0.40
C SER A 17 -8.47 -12.82 -1.53
N ASN A 18 -8.88 -14.07 -1.80
CA ASN A 18 -8.38 -14.84 -2.95
C ASN A 18 -8.91 -14.31 -4.30
N ALA A 19 -9.88 -13.40 -4.28
CA ALA A 19 -10.40 -12.73 -5.47
C ALA A 19 -9.54 -11.54 -5.91
N ASN A 20 -8.60 -11.08 -5.06
CA ASN A 20 -7.68 -10.00 -5.42
C ASN A 20 -6.76 -10.47 -6.56
N LYS A 21 -6.78 -9.73 -7.67
CA LYS A 21 -5.99 -10.09 -8.86
C LYS A 21 -4.52 -9.70 -8.66
N PRO A 22 -3.56 -10.55 -9.07
CA PRO A 22 -2.15 -10.21 -9.07
C PRO A 22 -1.86 -8.93 -9.89
N VAL A 23 -1.20 -7.95 -9.29
CA VAL A 23 -0.74 -6.70 -9.92
C VAL A 23 0.56 -6.92 -10.70
N VAL A 24 1.39 -7.88 -10.26
CA VAL A 24 2.63 -8.32 -10.91
C VAL A 24 2.81 -9.82 -10.69
N LYS A 25 3.43 -10.52 -11.65
CA LYS A 25 3.92 -11.91 -11.49
C LYS A 25 5.43 -11.92 -11.74
N LEU A 26 6.15 -12.65 -10.89
CA LEU A 26 7.62 -12.73 -10.92
C LEU A 26 8.08 -14.18 -11.01
N ALA A 27 9.22 -14.40 -11.63
CA ALA A 27 9.95 -15.67 -11.60
C ALA A 27 10.86 -15.74 -10.35
N PRO A 28 11.20 -16.95 -9.86
CA PRO A 28 12.18 -17.11 -8.79
C PRO A 28 13.52 -16.43 -9.11
N GLY A 29 14.02 -15.62 -8.17
CA GLY A 29 15.28 -14.88 -8.32
C GLY A 29 15.12 -13.46 -8.88
N GLU A 30 13.94 -13.08 -9.36
CA GLU A 30 13.65 -11.69 -9.72
C GLU A 30 13.48 -10.81 -8.47
N SER A 31 13.74 -9.51 -8.63
CA SER A 31 13.61 -8.52 -7.56
C SER A 31 12.57 -7.46 -7.92
N ILE A 32 11.82 -7.04 -6.91
CA ILE A 32 10.77 -6.01 -7.01
C ILE A 32 10.97 -4.98 -5.90
N GLU A 33 10.64 -3.74 -6.21
CA GLU A 33 10.62 -2.64 -5.25
C GLU A 33 9.19 -2.23 -4.93
N PHE A 34 8.90 -2.00 -3.65
CA PHE A 34 7.59 -1.58 -3.17
C PHE A 34 7.65 -0.13 -2.72
N HIS A 35 6.69 0.66 -3.18
CA HIS A 35 6.40 2.02 -2.73
C HIS A 35 5.00 2.05 -2.08
N PRO A 36 4.83 1.40 -0.92
CA PRO A 36 3.55 1.41 -0.21
C PRO A 36 3.27 2.79 0.38
N VAL A 37 2.01 3.03 0.74
CA VAL A 37 1.66 4.13 1.64
C VAL A 37 1.73 3.62 3.09
N ASP A 38 1.91 4.52 4.05
CA ASP A 38 1.91 4.15 5.47
C ASP A 38 0.54 3.61 5.94
N SER A 39 0.50 3.06 7.14
CA SER A 39 -0.69 2.40 7.69
C SER A 39 -1.91 3.31 7.86
N SER A 40 -1.73 4.63 7.91
CA SER A 40 -2.85 5.58 7.93
C SER A 40 -3.57 5.69 6.59
N GLY A 41 -3.01 5.12 5.50
CA GLY A 41 -3.52 5.32 4.16
C GLY A 41 -3.26 6.74 3.62
N GLY A 42 -2.18 7.38 4.08
CA GLY A 42 -1.79 8.74 3.74
C GLY A 42 -2.68 9.82 4.37
N GLN A 43 -3.47 9.46 5.38
CA GLN A 43 -4.37 10.38 6.08
C GLN A 43 -3.64 11.24 7.11
N ILE A 44 -2.51 10.75 7.62
CA ILE A 44 -1.66 11.47 8.58
C ILE A 44 -0.43 11.99 7.85
N THR A 45 -0.17 13.29 7.99
CA THR A 45 0.97 13.98 7.38
C THR A 45 1.81 14.68 8.45
N ALA A 46 2.96 15.22 8.06
CA ALA A 46 3.83 15.98 8.97
C ALA A 46 3.16 17.23 9.58
N THR A 47 2.07 17.73 8.99
CA THR A 47 1.31 18.89 9.48
C THR A 47 0.01 18.52 10.17
N SER A 48 -0.30 17.23 10.29
CA SER A 48 -1.51 16.77 10.98
C SER A 48 -1.46 17.14 12.46
N THR A 49 -2.63 17.52 13.00
CA THR A 49 -2.81 17.78 14.44
C THR A 49 -3.68 16.70 15.05
N ILE A 50 -3.88 16.74 16.38
CA ILE A 50 -4.78 15.82 17.07
C ILE A 50 -6.22 15.86 16.55
N ALA A 51 -6.66 16.98 15.96
CA ALA A 51 -7.99 17.11 15.39
C ALA A 51 -8.20 16.16 14.20
N GLU A 52 -7.17 15.94 13.38
CA GLU A 52 -7.27 15.04 12.21
C GLU A 52 -7.46 13.57 12.62
N LEU A 53 -7.00 13.17 13.81
CA LEU A 53 -7.23 11.82 14.31
C LEU A 53 -8.71 11.53 14.54
N ALA A 54 -9.52 12.54 14.86
CA ALA A 54 -10.96 12.39 15.03
C ALA A 54 -11.70 12.18 13.70
N HIS A 55 -11.05 12.51 12.57
CA HIS A 55 -11.61 12.42 11.23
C HIS A 55 -11.00 11.27 10.41
N LEU A 56 -10.20 10.41 11.04
CA LEU A 56 -9.57 9.28 10.38
C LEU A 56 -10.63 8.33 9.80
N ASP A 57 -10.54 8.06 8.50
CA ASP A 57 -11.34 7.05 7.84
C ASP A 57 -10.71 5.66 8.07
N PHE A 58 -11.30 4.91 8.99
CA PHE A 58 -10.88 3.55 9.32
C PHE A 58 -11.12 2.54 8.18
N ALA A 59 -11.92 2.86 7.16
CA ALA A 59 -12.03 2.00 5.98
C ALA A 59 -10.78 2.08 5.09
N ARG A 60 -9.93 3.09 5.28
CA ARG A 60 -8.73 3.37 4.49
C ARG A 60 -7.42 3.07 5.22
N VAL A 61 -7.47 2.47 6.41
CA VAL A 61 -6.27 2.08 7.15
C VAL A 61 -5.71 0.76 6.65
N ASN A 62 -4.40 0.57 6.83
CA ASN A 62 -3.64 -0.62 6.44
C ASN A 62 -3.84 -1.06 4.98
N PRO A 63 -3.66 -0.16 3.99
CA PRO A 63 -3.57 -0.57 2.60
C PRO A 63 -2.36 -1.49 2.42
N VAL A 64 -2.54 -2.58 1.68
CA VAL A 64 -1.48 -3.55 1.38
C VAL A 64 -1.14 -3.46 -0.10
N ALA A 65 0.12 -3.19 -0.42
CA ALA A 65 0.62 -3.16 -1.79
C ALA A 65 0.59 -4.57 -2.43
N GLY A 66 -0.04 -4.72 -3.59
CA GLY A 66 -0.26 -6.00 -4.26
C GLY A 66 -1.73 -6.46 -4.21
N PRO A 67 -2.00 -7.79 -4.13
CA PRO A 67 -1.04 -8.86 -4.38
C PRO A 67 -0.57 -8.83 -5.83
#